data_AF-A0AA37PUQ0-F1
#
_entry.id   AF-A0AA37PUQ0-F1
#
_cell.length_a   1.000
_cell.length_b   1.000
_cell.length_c   1.000
_cell.angle_alpha   90.00
_cell.angle_beta   90.00
_cell.angle_gamma   90.00
#
_symmetry.space_group_name_H-M   'P 1'
#
loop_
_entity.id
_entity.type
_entity.pdbx_description
1 polymer ?
#
loop_
_entity_poly.entity_id
_entity_poly.type
_entity_poly.pdbx_seq_one_letter_code
_entity_poly.pdbx_strand_id
1 'polypeptide(L)'
;MTDIAHHPTATGREQLDEVSALLDALAEVAVRGEVPGSDLLARTTAARPLLAALAKYPNDNDPYSRSILRVDDRVEIMLARWRPGHGCAPHDHGGSGGFVVPLTGRFHERRFGWRGTQLAVTEQISRDEGVPIPISPADIHDMTAEADGLTLHLYSPPAAGMRVFDLDRAEVLELVGNYGAWIPAGSHSRIPFADVAPRSQGKPVIWVGHTTHYRGGSSEFAVAAATMGRELAAARPDAEVIVSGLHHKGDFETELAWLALSGRVISELHLIGHAGMYGPMFGSTDWPEQFSPHEWRAMTIPFAPNGRAYFHACRTARWFAPFFADVFGVATYGNHNYTTVSTRKDRFAWAGRQPAARPKLYLIAAPGMSVLIDSGAFSLNLG
;
A
#
# COMPACT_ATOMS: atom_id res chain seq x y z
N MET A 1 6.68 -24.16 -31.68
CA MET A 1 6.20 -24.01 -33.07
C MET A 1 4.91 -24.79 -33.24
N THR A 2 3.78 -24.11 -33.09
CA THR A 2 2.47 -24.44 -33.69
C THR A 2 1.67 -23.14 -33.59
N ASP A 3 1.89 -22.28 -34.56
CA ASP A 3 1.07 -21.09 -34.81
C ASP A 3 -0.26 -21.58 -35.40
N ILE A 4 -1.27 -21.74 -34.54
CA ILE A 4 -2.63 -22.02 -35.01
C ILE A 4 -3.24 -20.66 -35.32
N ALA A 5 -2.97 -20.17 -36.53
CA ALA A 5 -3.70 -19.06 -37.12
C ALA A 5 -5.19 -19.43 -37.16
N HIS A 6 -5.96 -18.87 -36.23
CA HIS A 6 -7.41 -19.00 -36.20
C HIS A 6 -7.99 -18.15 -37.35
N HIS A 7 -8.21 -18.77 -38.50
CA HIS A 7 -8.93 -18.11 -39.58
C HIS A 7 -10.43 -18.03 -39.26
N PRO A 8 -11.02 -16.83 -39.20
CA PRO A 8 -12.45 -16.67 -38.99
C PRO A 8 -13.24 -17.24 -40.18
N THR A 9 -14.45 -17.73 -39.91
CA THR A 9 -15.41 -18.15 -40.94
C THR A 9 -15.77 -16.95 -41.85
N ALA A 10 -16.22 -17.21 -43.09
CA ALA A 10 -16.55 -16.14 -44.05
C ALA A 10 -17.51 -15.08 -43.46
N THR A 11 -18.55 -15.52 -42.75
CA THR A 11 -19.50 -14.65 -42.02
C THR A 11 -18.84 -13.89 -40.86
N GLY A 12 -17.92 -14.53 -40.13
CA GLY A 12 -17.18 -13.86 -39.05
C GLY A 12 -16.21 -12.80 -39.57
N ARG A 13 -15.70 -12.95 -40.80
CA ARG A 13 -14.83 -11.97 -41.44
C ARG A 13 -15.61 -10.72 -41.89
N GLU A 14 -16.77 -10.89 -42.50
CA GLU A 14 -17.66 -9.78 -42.86
C GLU A 14 -18.10 -8.99 -41.62
N GLN A 15 -18.48 -9.68 -40.54
CA GLN A 15 -18.85 -9.04 -39.27
C GLN A 15 -17.68 -8.31 -38.60
N LEU A 16 -16.45 -8.81 -38.74
CA LEU A 16 -15.25 -8.14 -38.22
C LEU A 16 -14.93 -6.87 -39.01
N ASP A 17 -15.12 -6.90 -40.33
CA ASP A 17 -14.94 -5.73 -41.20
C ASP A 17 -15.91 -4.60 -40.83
N GLU A 18 -17.16 -4.92 -40.47
CA GLU A 18 -18.16 -3.95 -40.00
C GLU A 18 -17.76 -3.20 -38.72
N VAL A 19 -17.01 -3.84 -37.83
CA VAL A 19 -16.54 -3.23 -36.57
C VAL A 19 -15.10 -2.72 -36.63
N SER A 20 -14.38 -2.89 -37.74
CA SER A 20 -12.95 -2.57 -37.83
C SER A 20 -12.64 -1.12 -37.43
N ALA A 21 -13.39 -0.15 -37.94
CA ALA A 21 -13.18 1.27 -37.61
C ALA A 21 -13.47 1.61 -36.13
N LEU A 22 -14.30 0.82 -35.45
CA LEU A 22 -14.50 0.93 -34.00
C LEU A 22 -13.29 0.35 -33.25
N LEU A 23 -12.81 -0.83 -33.67
CA LEU A 23 -11.64 -1.47 -33.08
C LEU A 23 -10.37 -0.61 -33.23
N ASP A 24 -10.18 0.03 -34.39
CA ASP A 24 -9.08 0.99 -34.63
C ASP A 24 -9.12 2.15 -33.63
N ALA A 25 -10.30 2.76 -33.44
CA ALA A 25 -10.46 3.88 -32.52
C ALA A 25 -10.21 3.48 -31.05
N LEU A 26 -10.68 2.31 -30.64
CA LEU A 26 -10.45 1.78 -29.28
C LEU A 26 -8.98 1.40 -29.06
N ALA A 27 -8.31 0.84 -30.07
CA ALA A 27 -6.88 0.53 -30.02
C ALA A 27 -6.04 1.78 -29.73
N GLU A 28 -6.31 2.89 -30.43
CA GLU A 28 -5.58 4.15 -30.21
C GLU A 28 -5.77 4.70 -28.80
N VAL A 29 -6.94 4.50 -28.18
CA VAL A 29 -7.17 4.87 -26.78
C VAL A 29 -6.32 3.99 -25.84
N ALA A 30 -6.31 2.68 -26.06
CA ALA A 30 -5.55 1.74 -25.23
C ALA A 30 -4.04 2.02 -25.32
N VAL A 31 -3.52 2.31 -26.52
CA VAL A 31 -2.10 2.65 -26.74
C VAL A 31 -1.69 3.94 -26.03
N ARG A 32 -2.61 4.88 -25.84
CA ARG A 32 -2.36 6.10 -25.04
C ARG A 32 -2.44 5.86 -23.52
N GLY A 33 -2.87 4.68 -23.07
CA GLY A 33 -3.10 4.39 -21.67
C GLY A 33 -4.33 5.11 -21.10
N GLU A 34 -5.30 5.43 -21.95
CA GLU A 34 -6.53 6.14 -21.59
C GLU A 34 -7.74 5.18 -21.56
N VAL A 35 -8.89 5.67 -21.10
CA VAL A 35 -10.20 5.01 -21.24
C VAL A 35 -11.04 5.71 -22.31
N PRO A 36 -11.94 4.99 -23.01
CA PRO A 36 -12.75 5.59 -24.07
C PRO A 36 -13.72 6.64 -23.53
N GLY A 37 -13.84 7.76 -24.24
CA GLY A 37 -14.83 8.78 -23.96
C GLY A 37 -16.26 8.36 -24.33
N SER A 38 -17.25 9.18 -23.95
CA SER A 38 -18.69 8.90 -24.09
C SER A 38 -19.11 8.53 -25.52
N ASP A 39 -18.59 9.21 -26.53
CA ASP A 39 -18.99 8.99 -27.93
C ASP A 39 -18.52 7.63 -28.44
N LEU A 40 -17.30 7.22 -28.06
CA LEU A 40 -16.75 5.94 -28.43
C LEU A 40 -17.41 4.80 -27.65
N LEU A 41 -17.77 5.03 -26.38
CA LEU A 41 -18.59 4.10 -25.60
C LEU A 41 -19.98 3.92 -26.22
N ALA A 42 -20.65 4.99 -26.64
CA ALA A 42 -21.95 4.91 -27.31
C ALA A 42 -21.88 4.08 -28.61
N ARG A 43 -20.84 4.28 -29.42
CA ARG A 43 -20.57 3.45 -30.62
C ARG A 43 -20.32 1.99 -30.26
N THR A 44 -19.59 1.74 -29.17
CA THR A 44 -19.31 0.39 -28.67
C THR A 44 -20.61 -0.31 -28.24
N THR A 45 -21.49 0.40 -27.52
CA THR A 45 -22.81 -0.10 -27.14
C THR A 45 -23.69 -0.40 -28.37
N ALA A 46 -23.67 0.48 -29.39
CA ALA A 46 -24.42 0.25 -30.63
C ALA A 46 -23.92 -0.99 -31.40
N ALA A 47 -22.61 -1.27 -31.37
CA ALA A 47 -22.00 -2.44 -32.00
C ALA A 47 -22.18 -3.75 -31.21
N ARG A 48 -22.78 -3.71 -30.01
CA ARG A 48 -22.91 -4.87 -29.12
C ARG A 48 -23.48 -6.12 -29.80
N PRO A 49 -24.55 -6.08 -30.63
CA PRO A 49 -25.07 -7.30 -31.26
C PRO A 49 -24.05 -7.99 -32.17
N LEU A 50 -23.26 -7.21 -32.92
CA LEU A 50 -22.19 -7.72 -33.79
C LEU A 50 -21.04 -8.30 -32.95
N LEU A 51 -20.60 -7.58 -31.92
CA LEU A 51 -19.58 -8.08 -30.99
C LEU A 51 -20.04 -9.37 -30.29
N ALA A 52 -21.30 -9.44 -29.86
CA ALA A 52 -21.86 -10.65 -29.27
C ALA A 52 -21.91 -11.81 -30.27
N ALA A 53 -22.11 -11.59 -31.56
CA ALA A 53 -22.07 -12.66 -32.56
C ALA A 53 -20.64 -13.22 -32.78
N LEU A 54 -19.61 -12.39 -32.58
CA LEU A 54 -18.19 -12.77 -32.70
C LEU A 54 -17.65 -13.53 -31.46
N ALA A 55 -18.31 -13.40 -30.30
CA ALA A 55 -17.90 -14.07 -29.08
C ALA A 55 -18.34 -15.54 -29.05
N LYS A 56 -17.38 -16.45 -28.87
CA LYS A 56 -17.63 -17.88 -28.69
C LYS A 56 -18.39 -18.15 -27.38
N TYR A 57 -18.86 -19.37 -27.18
CA TYR A 57 -19.33 -19.83 -25.87
C TYR A 57 -18.18 -20.46 -25.07
N PRO A 58 -18.17 -20.33 -23.73
CA PRO A 58 -17.17 -20.98 -22.88
C PRO A 58 -17.27 -22.50 -22.99
N ASN A 59 -16.12 -23.18 -22.90
CA ASN A 59 -16.12 -24.63 -22.69
C ASN A 59 -16.72 -24.98 -21.32
N ASP A 60 -17.08 -26.24 -21.10
CA ASP A 60 -17.85 -26.68 -19.93
C ASP A 60 -17.24 -26.27 -18.57
N ASN A 61 -15.91 -26.20 -18.47
CA ASN A 61 -15.20 -25.88 -17.22
C ASN A 61 -14.55 -24.49 -17.20
N ASP A 62 -14.66 -23.72 -18.29
CA ASP A 62 -14.05 -22.40 -18.36
C ASP A 62 -15.04 -21.35 -17.84
N PRO A 63 -14.61 -20.38 -17.01
CA PRO A 63 -15.48 -19.33 -16.50
C PRO A 63 -15.95 -18.39 -17.61
N TYR A 64 -15.14 -18.24 -18.67
CA TYR A 64 -15.47 -17.47 -19.86
C TYR A 64 -14.71 -17.99 -21.09
N SER A 65 -15.19 -17.70 -22.30
CA SER A 65 -14.43 -17.95 -23.54
C SER A 65 -13.61 -16.75 -23.96
N ARG A 66 -12.46 -16.96 -24.58
CA ARG A 66 -11.67 -15.90 -25.24
C ARG A 66 -11.87 -15.91 -26.75
N SER A 67 -12.37 -14.80 -27.31
CA SER A 67 -12.43 -14.54 -28.75
C SER A 67 -11.50 -13.38 -29.09
N ILE A 68 -10.30 -13.67 -29.60
CA ILE A 68 -9.36 -12.64 -30.08
C ILE A 68 -9.92 -12.01 -31.36
N LEU A 69 -10.10 -10.69 -31.35
CA LEU A 69 -10.56 -9.91 -32.50
C LEU A 69 -9.39 -9.32 -33.29
N ARG A 70 -8.34 -8.88 -32.59
CA ARG A 70 -7.10 -8.35 -33.16
C ARG A 70 -5.95 -8.61 -32.21
N VAL A 71 -4.79 -8.97 -32.77
CA VAL A 71 -3.51 -8.93 -32.09
C VAL A 71 -2.46 -8.45 -33.09
N ASP A 72 -1.71 -7.43 -32.73
CA ASP A 72 -0.58 -6.89 -33.48
C ASP A 72 0.56 -6.49 -32.53
N ASP A 73 1.53 -5.69 -32.96
CA ASP A 73 2.65 -5.23 -32.12
C ASP A 73 2.25 -4.17 -31.08
N ARG A 74 1.07 -3.56 -31.20
CA ARG A 74 0.59 -2.45 -30.38
C ARG A 74 -0.51 -2.84 -29.41
N VAL A 75 -1.42 -3.74 -29.79
CA VAL A 75 -2.63 -4.05 -29.01
C VAL A 75 -3.09 -5.51 -29.16
N GLU A 76 -3.62 -6.07 -28.06
CA GLU A 76 -4.53 -7.21 -28.10
C GLU A 76 -5.95 -6.74 -27.81
N ILE A 77 -6.91 -7.09 -28.68
CA ILE A 77 -8.33 -6.85 -28.49
C ILE A 77 -9.06 -8.19 -28.47
N MET A 78 -9.82 -8.45 -27.42
CA MET A 78 -10.57 -9.70 -27.29
C MET A 78 -11.91 -9.53 -26.59
N LEU A 79 -12.83 -10.45 -26.88
CA LEU A 79 -14.11 -10.59 -26.17
C LEU A 79 -14.05 -11.75 -25.19
N ALA A 80 -14.55 -11.51 -23.98
CA ALA A 80 -14.81 -12.54 -22.99
C ALA A 80 -16.31 -12.72 -22.79
N ARG A 81 -16.83 -13.92 -23.13
CA ARG A 81 -18.22 -14.31 -22.81
C ARG A 81 -18.22 -15.15 -21.55
N TRP A 82 -18.87 -14.64 -20.51
CA TRP A 82 -18.86 -15.18 -19.16
C TRP A 82 -20.04 -16.11 -18.91
N ARG A 83 -19.76 -17.18 -18.16
CA ARG A 83 -20.78 -18.07 -17.62
C ARG A 83 -21.45 -17.41 -16.41
N PRO A 84 -22.77 -17.56 -16.24
CA PRO A 84 -23.49 -17.03 -15.09
C PRO A 84 -22.87 -17.42 -13.74
N GLY A 85 -22.63 -16.43 -12.88
CA GLY A 85 -22.11 -16.63 -11.53
C GLY A 85 -20.64 -17.07 -11.46
N HIS A 86 -19.93 -17.18 -12.59
CA HIS A 86 -18.53 -17.60 -12.61
C HIS A 86 -17.59 -16.40 -12.66
N GLY A 87 -16.43 -16.59 -12.06
CA GLY A 87 -15.36 -15.60 -12.04
C GLY A 87 -14.04 -16.15 -12.52
N CYS A 88 -13.17 -15.23 -12.93
CA CYS A 88 -11.77 -15.54 -13.16
C CYS A 88 -11.03 -15.65 -11.81
N ALA A 89 -9.87 -16.28 -11.83
CA ALA A 89 -8.95 -16.23 -10.69
C ALA A 89 -8.23 -14.87 -10.66
N PRO A 90 -7.74 -14.42 -9.50
CA PRO A 90 -6.92 -13.22 -9.44
C PRO A 90 -5.73 -13.33 -10.38
N HIS A 91 -5.49 -12.30 -11.19
CA HIS A 91 -4.43 -12.32 -12.19
C HIS A 91 -3.88 -10.93 -12.46
N ASP A 92 -2.66 -10.88 -12.99
CA ASP A 92 -2.09 -9.67 -13.56
C ASP A 92 -2.20 -9.67 -15.09
N HIS A 93 -1.63 -8.63 -15.70
CA HIS A 93 -1.71 -8.38 -17.14
C HIS A 93 -0.34 -8.45 -17.83
N GLY A 94 0.65 -9.12 -17.24
CA GLY A 94 1.97 -9.29 -17.87
C GLY A 94 2.72 -7.99 -18.19
N GLY A 95 2.43 -6.91 -17.45
CA GLY A 95 2.97 -5.57 -17.71
C GLY A 95 2.17 -4.73 -18.70
N SER A 96 1.09 -5.25 -19.28
CA SER A 96 0.17 -4.50 -20.14
C SER A 96 -0.75 -3.59 -19.33
N GLY A 97 -1.04 -2.41 -19.86
CA GLY A 97 -2.16 -1.58 -19.42
C GLY A 97 -3.35 -1.70 -20.38
N GLY A 98 -4.41 -0.93 -20.12
CA GLY A 98 -5.53 -0.80 -21.05
C GLY A 98 -6.86 -0.66 -20.33
N PHE A 99 -7.90 -1.27 -20.88
CA PHE A 99 -9.23 -1.19 -20.27
C PHE A 99 -10.15 -2.36 -20.65
N VAL A 100 -11.18 -2.56 -19.82
CA VAL A 100 -12.27 -3.51 -20.05
C VAL A 100 -13.58 -2.75 -20.14
N VAL A 101 -14.41 -3.06 -21.13
CA VAL A 101 -15.78 -2.53 -21.25
C VAL A 101 -16.79 -3.67 -21.07
N PRO A 102 -17.57 -3.69 -19.98
CA PRO A 102 -18.72 -4.56 -19.85
C PRO A 102 -19.78 -4.20 -20.91
N LEU A 103 -19.99 -5.09 -21.88
CA LEU A 103 -20.99 -4.92 -22.94
C LEU A 103 -22.36 -5.47 -22.53
N THR A 104 -22.38 -6.49 -21.66
CA THR A 104 -23.60 -7.10 -21.15
C THR A 104 -23.37 -7.59 -19.73
N GLY A 105 -24.34 -7.32 -18.86
CA GLY A 105 -24.35 -7.81 -17.48
C GLY A 105 -23.60 -6.90 -16.51
N ARG A 106 -23.68 -7.27 -15.23
CA ARG A 106 -22.98 -6.62 -14.12
C ARG A 106 -21.90 -7.55 -13.58
N PHE A 107 -20.80 -6.94 -13.17
CA PHE A 107 -19.64 -7.67 -12.66
C PHE A 107 -19.25 -7.19 -11.26
N HIS A 108 -18.74 -8.10 -10.45
CA HIS A 108 -18.01 -7.75 -9.23
C HIS A 108 -16.51 -7.87 -9.51
N GLU A 109 -15.78 -6.78 -9.33
CA GLU A 109 -14.32 -6.75 -9.41
C GLU A 109 -13.73 -6.71 -8.00
N ARG A 110 -12.71 -7.53 -7.75
CA ARG A 110 -11.85 -7.41 -6.57
C ARG A 110 -10.45 -7.04 -7.00
N ARG A 111 -9.87 -6.00 -6.40
CA ARG A 111 -8.46 -5.64 -6.58
C ARG A 111 -7.64 -6.13 -5.41
N PHE A 112 -6.40 -6.55 -5.69
CA PHE A 112 -5.52 -7.15 -4.71
C PHE A 112 -4.22 -6.38 -4.58
N GLY A 113 -3.69 -6.35 -3.36
CA GLY A 113 -2.37 -5.82 -3.04
C GLY A 113 -1.62 -6.76 -2.12
N TRP A 114 -0.29 -6.67 -2.16
CA TRP A 114 0.59 -7.45 -1.29
C TRP A 114 0.54 -6.93 0.16
N ARG A 115 0.28 -7.82 1.10
CA ARG A 115 0.43 -7.62 2.55
C ARG A 115 1.49 -8.59 3.05
N GLY A 116 2.73 -8.12 3.13
CA GLY A 116 3.87 -9.00 3.30
C GLY A 116 4.00 -9.93 2.09
N THR A 117 4.00 -11.24 2.32
CA THR A 117 4.08 -12.28 1.28
C THR A 117 2.70 -12.82 0.84
N GLN A 118 1.60 -12.23 1.28
CA GLN A 118 0.25 -12.67 0.94
C GLN A 118 -0.49 -11.62 0.12
N LEU A 119 -1.39 -12.06 -0.76
CA LEU A 119 -2.33 -11.16 -1.43
C LEU A 119 -3.56 -10.95 -0.57
N ALA A 120 -3.99 -9.70 -0.46
CA ALA A 120 -5.22 -9.32 0.22
C ALA A 120 -6.05 -8.41 -0.67
N VAL A 121 -7.38 -8.54 -0.56
CA VAL A 121 -8.32 -7.62 -1.22
C VAL A 121 -8.08 -6.21 -0.68
N THR A 122 -7.82 -5.27 -1.59
CA THR A 122 -7.68 -3.85 -1.29
C THR A 122 -8.92 -3.05 -1.67
N GLU A 123 -9.67 -3.54 -2.65
CA GLU A 123 -10.88 -2.88 -3.14
C GLU A 123 -11.90 -3.91 -3.65
N GLN A 124 -13.19 -3.60 -3.50
CA GLN A 124 -14.28 -4.41 -4.01
C GLN A 124 -15.32 -3.49 -4.68
N ILE A 125 -15.61 -3.73 -5.95
CA ILE A 125 -16.33 -2.77 -6.80
C ILE A 125 -17.39 -3.50 -7.63
N SER A 126 -18.59 -2.94 -7.69
CA SER A 126 -19.60 -3.35 -8.68
C SER A 126 -19.42 -2.55 -9.98
N ARG A 127 -19.34 -3.26 -11.10
CA ARG A 127 -19.09 -2.71 -12.43
C ARG A 127 -20.32 -2.88 -13.30
N ASP A 128 -20.93 -1.76 -13.62
CA ASP A 128 -22.13 -1.70 -14.47
C ASP A 128 -21.77 -1.75 -15.96
N GLU A 129 -22.76 -2.14 -16.77
CA GLU A 129 -22.69 -2.15 -18.23
C GLU A 129 -22.31 -0.78 -18.80
N GLY A 130 -21.44 -0.77 -19.82
CA GLY A 130 -21.01 0.41 -20.55
C GLY A 130 -20.00 1.31 -19.83
N VAL A 131 -19.68 1.04 -18.56
CA VAL A 131 -18.68 1.80 -17.80
C VAL A 131 -17.30 1.18 -17.99
N PRO A 132 -16.31 1.89 -18.58
CA PRO A 132 -14.99 1.33 -18.79
C PRO A 132 -14.24 1.15 -17.47
N ILE A 133 -13.51 0.04 -17.36
CA ILE A 133 -12.69 -0.33 -16.23
C ILE A 133 -11.22 -0.14 -16.64
N PRO A 134 -10.50 0.86 -16.10
CA PRO A 134 -9.09 1.04 -16.41
C PRO A 134 -8.25 -0.08 -15.79
N ILE A 135 -7.26 -0.55 -16.55
CA ILE A 135 -6.28 -1.57 -16.15
C ILE A 135 -4.88 -0.97 -16.20
N SER A 136 -4.18 -1.03 -15.07
CA SER A 136 -2.77 -0.68 -14.98
C SER A 136 -1.87 -1.92 -15.08
N PRO A 137 -0.60 -1.77 -15.55
CA PRO A 137 0.40 -2.85 -15.53
C PRO A 137 0.63 -3.51 -14.16
N ALA A 138 0.31 -2.81 -13.06
CA ALA A 138 0.51 -3.28 -11.70
C ALA A 138 -0.76 -3.90 -11.10
N ASP A 139 -1.91 -3.82 -11.78
CA ASP A 139 -3.18 -4.28 -11.25
C ASP A 139 -3.19 -5.81 -11.16
N ILE A 140 -3.52 -6.32 -9.99
CA ILE A 140 -3.91 -7.72 -9.76
C ILE A 140 -5.40 -7.70 -9.42
N HIS A 141 -6.22 -8.38 -10.21
CA HIS A 141 -7.66 -8.38 -9.98
C HIS A 141 -8.35 -9.69 -10.37
N ASP A 142 -9.57 -9.88 -9.86
CA ASP A 142 -10.52 -10.82 -10.44
C ASP A 142 -11.85 -10.12 -10.73
N MET A 143 -12.63 -10.78 -11.59
CA MET A 143 -13.96 -10.36 -11.99
C MET A 143 -14.89 -11.57 -11.98
N THR A 144 -16.09 -11.38 -11.44
CA THR A 144 -17.18 -12.37 -11.44
C THR A 144 -18.41 -11.77 -12.10
N ALA A 145 -19.02 -12.50 -13.04
CA ALA A 145 -20.28 -12.08 -13.65
C ALA A 145 -21.45 -12.47 -12.74
N GLU A 146 -22.36 -11.53 -12.41
CA GLU A 146 -23.54 -11.84 -11.60
C GLU A 146 -24.48 -12.85 -12.30
N ALA A 147 -24.61 -12.71 -13.62
CA ALA A 147 -25.40 -13.56 -14.51
C ALA A 147 -24.64 -13.74 -15.84
N ASP A 148 -25.33 -13.90 -16.96
CA ASP A 148 -24.68 -13.89 -18.27
C ASP A 148 -23.94 -12.56 -18.51
N GLY A 149 -22.72 -12.65 -19.03
CA GLY A 149 -21.86 -11.48 -19.20
C GLY A 149 -21.10 -11.49 -20.52
N LEU A 150 -20.83 -10.29 -21.06
CA LEU A 150 -19.91 -10.10 -22.18
C LEU A 150 -19.06 -8.87 -21.90
N THR A 151 -17.74 -9.00 -22.01
CA THR A 151 -16.79 -7.91 -21.85
C THR A 151 -15.88 -7.80 -23.07
N LEU A 152 -15.50 -6.58 -23.43
CA LEU A 152 -14.49 -6.27 -24.42
C LEU A 152 -13.22 -5.80 -23.71
N HIS A 153 -12.09 -6.46 -23.98
CA HIS A 153 -10.81 -6.18 -23.35
C HIS A 153 -9.83 -5.63 -24.39
N LEU A 154 -9.07 -4.62 -23.98
CA LEU A 154 -8.00 -4.03 -24.76
C LEU A 154 -6.75 -3.93 -23.90
N TYR A 155 -5.66 -4.52 -24.37
CA TYR A 155 -4.37 -4.55 -23.68
C TYR A 155 -3.26 -3.98 -24.56
N SER A 156 -2.50 -3.02 -24.03
CA SER A 156 -1.36 -2.40 -24.73
C SER A 156 -0.16 -2.22 -23.78
N PRO A 157 1.06 -2.65 -24.17
CA PRO A 157 1.33 -3.54 -25.30
C PRO A 157 0.61 -4.90 -25.13
N PRO A 158 0.51 -5.75 -26.17
CA PRO A 158 -0.04 -7.10 -25.99
C PRO A 158 0.73 -7.87 -24.91
N ALA A 159 0.02 -8.57 -24.03
CA ALA A 159 0.64 -9.33 -22.95
C ALA A 159 1.34 -10.58 -23.51
N ALA A 160 2.64 -10.74 -23.23
CA ALA A 160 3.37 -11.95 -23.59
C ALA A 160 2.95 -13.17 -22.74
N GLY A 161 2.38 -12.90 -21.57
CA GLY A 161 1.86 -13.88 -20.62
C GLY A 161 1.16 -13.16 -19.48
N MET A 162 0.64 -13.92 -18.53
CA MET A 162 0.04 -13.40 -17.31
C MET A 162 0.40 -14.30 -16.13
N ARG A 163 0.32 -13.74 -14.92
CA ARG A 163 0.35 -14.51 -13.69
C ARG A 163 -1.06 -14.70 -13.17
N VAL A 164 -1.40 -15.94 -12.80
CA VAL A 164 -2.65 -16.29 -12.12
C VAL A 164 -2.32 -16.72 -10.70
N PHE A 165 -2.99 -16.11 -9.73
CA PHE A 165 -2.71 -16.26 -8.31
C PHE A 165 -3.74 -17.21 -7.66
N ASP A 166 -3.25 -18.32 -7.15
CA ASP A 166 -4.00 -19.31 -6.38
C ASP A 166 -3.96 -18.91 -4.90
N LEU A 167 -5.02 -18.25 -4.45
CA LEU A 167 -5.10 -17.75 -3.08
C LEU A 167 -5.14 -18.87 -2.03
N ASP A 168 -5.73 -20.02 -2.37
CA ASP A 168 -5.87 -21.15 -1.44
C ASP A 168 -4.52 -21.80 -1.14
N ARG A 169 -3.64 -21.83 -2.15
CA ARG A 169 -2.29 -22.41 -2.03
C ARG A 169 -1.20 -21.38 -1.74
N ALA A 170 -1.51 -20.09 -1.85
CA ALA A 170 -0.53 -19.01 -1.83
C ALA A 170 0.59 -19.23 -2.87
N GLU A 171 0.19 -19.58 -4.09
CA GLU A 171 1.07 -19.90 -5.21
C GLU A 171 0.63 -19.18 -6.48
N VAL A 172 1.58 -18.83 -7.33
CA VAL A 172 1.33 -18.20 -8.63
C VAL A 172 1.70 -19.15 -9.77
N LEU A 173 0.93 -19.09 -10.85
CA LEU A 173 1.20 -19.77 -12.10
C LEU A 173 1.49 -18.72 -13.18
N GLU A 174 2.59 -18.91 -13.91
CA GLU A 174 2.91 -18.10 -15.09
C GLU A 174 2.36 -18.78 -16.34
N LEU A 175 1.40 -18.13 -16.99
CA LEU A 175 0.75 -18.63 -18.20
C LEU A 175 1.21 -17.80 -19.39
N VAL A 176 1.73 -18.46 -20.43
CA VAL A 176 2.31 -17.79 -21.62
C VAL A 176 1.47 -18.08 -22.86
N GLY A 177 1.04 -17.06 -23.61
CA GLY A 177 0.18 -17.24 -24.78
C GLY A 177 -1.31 -17.14 -24.44
N ASN A 178 -2.17 -17.73 -25.27
CA ASN A 178 -3.63 -17.55 -25.20
C ASN A 178 -4.30 -18.41 -24.12
N TYR A 179 -3.93 -18.19 -22.86
CA TYR A 179 -4.56 -18.80 -21.71
C TYR A 179 -5.63 -17.88 -21.12
N GLY A 180 -6.60 -18.49 -20.44
CA GLY A 180 -7.56 -17.77 -19.64
C GLY A 180 -7.06 -17.48 -18.23
N ALA A 181 -7.63 -16.47 -17.59
CA ALA A 181 -7.34 -16.10 -16.22
C ALA A 181 -8.04 -17.04 -15.22
N TRP A 182 -7.68 -18.32 -15.20
CA TRP A 182 -8.15 -19.30 -14.23
C TRP A 182 -7.08 -20.34 -13.98
N ILE A 183 -7.19 -21.09 -12.88
CA ILE A 183 -6.24 -22.16 -12.56
C ILE A 183 -6.42 -23.29 -13.58
N PRO A 184 -5.43 -23.55 -14.46
CA PRO A 184 -5.56 -24.58 -15.47
C PRO A 184 -5.55 -25.98 -14.84
N ALA A 185 -6.29 -26.91 -15.45
CA ALA A 185 -6.25 -28.32 -15.06
C ALA A 185 -4.89 -28.95 -15.39
N GLY A 186 -4.49 -29.94 -14.60
CA GLY A 186 -3.23 -30.68 -14.77
C GLY A 186 -2.07 -30.15 -13.94
N SER A 187 -0.86 -30.62 -14.24
CA SER A 187 0.37 -30.21 -13.54
C SER A 187 1.00 -29.03 -14.26
N HIS A 188 1.16 -27.92 -13.55
CA HIS A 188 1.77 -26.69 -14.03
C HIS A 188 2.81 -26.22 -13.02
N SER A 189 3.85 -25.53 -13.49
CA SER A 189 4.84 -24.93 -12.60
C SER A 189 4.15 -23.92 -11.68
N ARG A 190 4.52 -23.96 -10.40
CA ARG A 190 3.95 -23.12 -9.35
C ARG A 190 5.09 -22.47 -8.57
N ILE A 191 4.93 -21.18 -8.32
CA ILE A 191 5.91 -20.39 -7.58
C ILE A 191 5.21 -19.89 -6.30
N PRO A 192 5.76 -20.12 -5.09
CA PRO A 192 5.19 -19.59 -3.87
C PRO A 192 5.07 -18.06 -3.91
N PHE A 193 4.00 -17.51 -3.33
CA PHE A 193 3.84 -16.05 -3.21
C PHE A 193 5.02 -15.35 -2.57
N ALA A 194 5.68 -16.00 -1.59
CA ALA A 194 6.87 -15.45 -0.93
C ALA A 194 8.03 -15.15 -1.89
N ASP A 195 8.11 -15.85 -3.03
CA ASP A 195 9.19 -15.69 -4.00
C ASP A 195 8.88 -14.62 -5.07
N VAL A 196 7.59 -14.26 -5.24
CA VAL A 196 7.14 -13.26 -6.22
C VAL A 196 6.61 -11.97 -5.61
N ALA A 197 6.30 -11.97 -4.32
CA ALA A 197 5.92 -10.77 -3.59
C ALA A 197 7.02 -9.71 -3.75
N PRO A 198 6.68 -8.43 -3.94
CA PRO A 198 7.65 -7.35 -4.00
C PRO A 198 8.54 -7.43 -2.76
N ARG A 199 9.83 -7.70 -2.97
CA ARG A 199 10.82 -7.57 -1.90
C ARG A 199 10.74 -6.13 -1.41
N SER A 200 10.57 -5.90 -0.10
CA SER A 200 10.60 -4.55 0.46
C SER A 200 11.89 -3.86 -0.02
N GLN A 201 11.78 -2.91 -0.95
CA GLN A 201 12.93 -2.44 -1.73
C GLN A 201 13.85 -1.44 -0.97
N GLY A 202 13.77 -1.37 0.36
CA GLY A 202 14.63 -0.50 1.17
C GLY A 202 15.22 -1.23 2.35
N LYS A 203 16.36 -0.72 2.86
CA LYS A 203 16.78 -1.00 4.23
C LYS A 203 15.58 -0.72 5.16
N PRO A 204 15.30 -1.56 6.17
CA PRO A 204 14.27 -1.24 7.14
C PRO A 204 14.56 0.12 7.77
N VAL A 205 13.49 0.87 8.05
CA VAL A 205 13.58 2.24 8.54
C VAL A 205 13.63 2.23 10.07
N ILE A 206 14.61 2.96 10.62
CA ILE A 206 14.57 3.43 12.00
C ILE A 206 14.11 4.89 11.95
N TRP A 207 12.87 5.13 12.37
CA TRP A 207 12.28 6.45 12.34
C TRP A 207 12.37 7.11 13.73
N VAL A 208 13.01 8.28 13.80
CA VAL A 208 13.17 9.09 15.00
C VAL A 208 12.36 10.37 14.85
N GLY A 209 11.11 10.35 15.32
CA GLY A 209 10.26 11.53 15.42
C GLY A 209 10.56 12.34 16.68
N HIS A 210 10.48 13.66 16.59
CA HIS A 210 10.50 14.53 17.77
C HIS A 210 9.47 15.65 17.67
N THR A 211 8.82 15.98 18.78
CA THR A 211 7.84 17.06 18.83
C THR A 211 8.56 18.41 18.72
N THR A 212 8.19 19.26 17.75
CA THR A 212 8.83 20.57 17.52
C THR A 212 8.18 21.69 18.31
N HIS A 213 6.94 21.49 18.77
CA HIS A 213 6.19 22.46 19.55
C HIS A 213 5.28 21.72 20.54
N TYR A 214 5.16 22.25 21.76
CA TYR A 214 4.16 21.90 22.78
C TYR A 214 4.42 22.74 24.04
N ARG A 215 5.36 22.30 24.88
CA ARG A 215 5.88 22.94 26.08
C ARG A 215 7.40 23.07 25.93
N GLY A 216 8.05 23.92 26.76
CA GLY A 216 9.50 24.12 26.72
C GLY A 216 10.31 22.82 26.62
N GLY A 217 11.46 22.87 25.92
CA GLY A 217 12.32 21.71 25.67
C GLY A 217 12.32 21.21 24.22
N SER A 218 11.43 21.68 23.34
CA SER A 218 11.34 21.18 21.95
C SER A 218 12.60 21.43 21.12
N SER A 219 13.30 22.54 21.35
CA SER A 219 14.58 22.82 20.67
C SER A 219 15.67 21.81 21.06
N GLU A 220 15.64 21.34 22.30
CA GLU A 220 16.56 20.36 22.85
C GLU A 220 16.21 18.95 22.38
N PHE A 221 14.91 18.66 22.16
CA PHE A 221 14.47 17.42 21.55
C PHE A 221 15.00 17.26 20.12
N ALA A 222 15.06 18.35 19.33
CA ALA A 222 15.66 18.31 18.00
C ALA A 222 17.15 17.90 18.06
N VAL A 223 17.91 18.47 18.99
CA VAL A 223 19.33 18.10 19.19
C VAL A 223 19.46 16.65 19.68
N ALA A 224 18.59 16.21 20.58
CA ALA A 224 18.59 14.84 21.08
C ALA A 224 18.21 13.82 19.98
N ALA A 225 17.22 14.13 19.15
CA ALA A 225 16.80 13.33 18.00
C ALA A 225 17.92 13.22 16.97
N ALA A 226 18.57 14.34 16.63
CA ALA A 226 19.72 14.35 15.72
C ALA A 226 20.92 13.54 16.29
N THR A 227 21.15 13.62 17.60
CA THR A 227 22.18 12.82 18.28
C THR A 227 21.85 11.33 18.20
N MET A 228 20.62 10.94 18.54
CA MET A 228 20.13 9.57 18.47
C MET A 228 20.20 9.03 17.04
N GLY A 229 19.77 9.81 16.05
CA GLY A 229 19.81 9.42 14.64
C GLY A 229 21.22 9.12 14.15
N ARG A 230 22.21 9.96 14.48
CA ARG A 230 23.62 9.70 14.13
C ARG A 230 24.17 8.44 14.81
N GLU A 231 23.87 8.24 16.10
CA GLU A 231 24.34 7.04 16.83
C GLU A 231 23.68 5.76 16.29
N LEU A 232 22.39 5.79 15.98
CA LEU A 232 21.68 4.65 15.39
C LEU A 232 22.18 4.33 13.99
N ALA A 233 22.42 5.35 13.16
CA ALA A 233 22.95 5.15 11.80
C ALA A 233 24.35 4.51 11.83
N ALA A 234 25.18 4.90 12.80
CA ALA A 234 26.50 4.29 13.00
C ALA A 234 26.41 2.85 13.53
N ALA A 235 25.45 2.55 14.42
CA ALA A 235 25.28 1.23 15.01
C ALA A 235 24.54 0.24 14.10
N ARG A 236 23.73 0.72 13.16
CA ARG A 236 22.82 -0.06 12.31
C ARG A 236 23.00 0.32 10.83
N PRO A 237 24.14 -0.02 10.21
CA PRO A 237 24.40 0.28 8.80
C PRO A 237 23.46 -0.48 7.84
N ASP A 238 22.78 -1.51 8.33
CA ASP A 238 21.76 -2.30 7.65
C ASP A 238 20.38 -1.61 7.61
N ALA A 239 20.18 -0.53 8.35
CA ALA A 239 18.95 0.25 8.41
C ALA A 239 19.11 1.65 7.78
N GLU A 240 18.01 2.24 7.32
CA GLU A 240 17.95 3.67 6.99
C GLU A 240 17.43 4.43 8.21
N VAL A 241 18.11 5.52 8.61
CA VAL A 241 17.67 6.32 9.76
C VAL A 241 17.07 7.64 9.28
N ILE A 242 15.83 7.89 9.69
CA ILE A 242 15.08 9.11 9.35
C ILE A 242 14.81 9.88 10.63
N VAL A 243 15.09 11.18 10.64
CA VAL A 243 14.81 12.08 11.76
C VAL A 243 13.79 13.12 11.31
N SER A 244 12.61 13.15 11.92
CA SER A 244 11.52 14.06 11.56
C SER A 244 11.11 14.95 12.74
N GLY A 245 10.91 16.23 12.46
CA GLY A 245 10.27 17.15 13.40
C GLY A 245 8.77 17.18 13.19
N LEU A 246 7.99 16.98 14.26
CA LEU A 246 6.54 16.83 14.24
C LEU A 246 5.90 17.98 15.02
N HIS A 247 5.23 18.89 14.33
CA HIS A 247 4.52 20.01 14.96
C HIS A 247 3.13 19.58 15.41
N HIS A 248 2.35 19.03 14.49
CA HIS A 248 0.99 18.56 14.73
C HIS A 248 0.96 17.02 14.71
N LYS A 249 -0.08 16.42 15.31
CA LYS A 249 -0.24 14.96 15.22
C LYS A 249 -0.43 14.51 13.75
N GLY A 250 -0.99 15.36 12.89
CA GLY A 250 -1.12 15.10 11.45
C GLY A 250 0.22 14.97 10.70
N ASP A 251 1.31 15.55 11.22
CA ASP A 251 2.65 15.36 10.64
C ASP A 251 3.12 13.90 10.82
N PHE A 252 2.75 13.28 11.94
CA PHE A 252 3.04 11.87 12.20
C PHE A 252 2.30 10.96 11.21
N GLU A 253 1.02 11.24 10.94
CA GLU A 253 0.23 10.49 9.95
C GLU A 253 0.76 10.69 8.52
N THR A 254 1.20 11.90 8.19
CA THR A 254 1.78 12.23 6.88
C THR A 254 3.06 11.43 6.62
N GLU A 255 3.96 11.36 7.60
CA GLU A 255 5.19 10.56 7.51
C GLU A 255 4.88 9.05 7.38
N LEU A 256 3.92 8.54 8.15
CA LEU A 256 3.48 7.15 8.04
C LEU A 256 2.91 6.84 6.64
N ALA A 257 2.06 7.71 6.12
CA ALA A 257 1.49 7.55 4.79
C ALA A 257 2.59 7.53 3.71
N TRP A 258 3.57 8.42 3.81
CA TRP A 258 4.70 8.44 2.90
C TRP A 258 5.55 7.16 2.96
N LEU A 259 5.86 6.67 4.17
CA LEU A 259 6.59 5.40 4.34
C LEU A 259 5.82 4.22 3.75
N ALA A 260 4.52 4.14 3.99
CA ALA A 260 3.65 3.09 3.48
C ALA A 260 3.55 3.12 1.94
N LEU A 261 3.31 4.30 1.35
CA LEU A 261 3.26 4.48 -0.11
C LEU A 261 4.60 4.16 -0.78
N SER A 262 5.71 4.38 -0.07
CA SER A 262 7.06 4.06 -0.53
C SER A 262 7.44 2.58 -0.33
N GLY A 263 6.52 1.74 0.15
CA GLY A 263 6.77 0.32 0.42
C GLY A 263 7.82 0.07 1.51
N ARG A 264 8.05 1.06 2.39
CA ARG A 264 9.08 0.98 3.44
C ARG A 264 8.47 0.49 4.74
N VAL A 265 9.23 -0.36 5.42
CA VAL A 265 8.84 -0.92 6.72
C VAL A 265 9.68 -0.33 7.84
N ILE A 266 9.06 -0.10 8.99
CA ILE A 266 9.70 0.47 10.18
C ILE A 266 10.20 -0.67 11.06
N SER A 267 11.52 -0.80 11.22
CA SER A 267 12.10 -1.71 12.21
C SER A 267 12.08 -1.10 13.62
N GLU A 268 12.28 0.21 13.75
CA GLU A 268 12.28 0.89 15.05
C GLU A 268 11.60 2.26 14.93
N LEU A 269 10.58 2.49 15.74
CA LEU A 269 9.93 3.80 15.91
C LEU A 269 10.44 4.43 17.21
N HIS A 270 11.06 5.60 17.14
CA HIS A 270 11.45 6.39 18.29
C HIS A 270 10.66 7.69 18.27
N LEU A 271 10.01 8.03 19.38
CA LEU A 271 9.31 9.30 19.51
C LEU A 271 9.74 10.05 20.75
N ILE A 272 10.35 11.23 20.54
CA ILE A 272 10.90 12.11 21.57
C ILE A 272 9.94 13.28 21.78
N GLY A 273 9.54 13.51 23.03
CA GLY A 273 8.66 14.64 23.31
C GLY A 273 8.17 14.69 24.73
N HIS A 274 7.06 15.40 24.90
CA HIS A 274 6.26 15.36 26.12
C HIS A 274 5.20 14.26 26.01
N ALA A 275 4.66 13.85 27.16
CA ALA A 275 3.58 12.88 27.20
C ALA A 275 2.43 13.34 28.13
N GLY A 276 1.21 13.09 27.67
CA GLY A 276 -0.03 13.21 28.41
C GLY A 276 -0.59 11.84 28.79
N MET A 277 -1.89 11.78 29.06
CA MET A 277 -2.57 10.55 29.50
C MET A 277 -2.48 9.43 28.45
N TYR A 278 -2.61 9.77 27.16
CA TYR A 278 -2.66 8.80 26.06
C TYR A 278 -1.39 8.79 25.21
N GLY A 279 -0.25 9.16 25.81
CA GLY A 279 1.06 9.08 25.16
C GLY A 279 1.61 10.45 24.72
N PRO A 280 2.29 10.54 23.57
CA PRO A 280 2.93 11.76 23.08
C PRO A 280 1.98 12.96 22.95
N MET A 281 2.51 14.16 23.16
CA MET A 281 1.81 15.44 22.99
C MET A 281 2.40 16.23 21.82
N PHE A 282 1.54 16.79 20.99
CA PHE A 282 1.87 17.63 19.83
C PHE A 282 1.19 19.00 19.97
N GLY A 283 1.41 19.90 19.02
CA GLY A 283 0.75 21.20 18.94
C GLY A 283 1.34 22.23 19.90
N SER A 284 0.51 22.88 20.72
CA SER A 284 0.95 23.86 21.72
C SER A 284 0.29 23.62 23.08
N THR A 285 0.69 24.34 24.13
CA THR A 285 -0.07 24.33 25.39
C THR A 285 -1.46 24.95 25.25
N ASP A 286 -1.64 25.88 24.31
CA ASP A 286 -2.93 26.53 24.04
C ASP A 286 -3.84 25.63 23.19
N TRP A 287 -3.24 24.85 22.30
CA TRP A 287 -3.91 23.89 21.41
C TRP A 287 -3.20 22.53 21.51
N PRO A 288 -3.44 21.79 22.62
CA PRO A 288 -2.78 20.51 22.85
C PRO A 288 -3.35 19.44 21.92
N GLU A 289 -2.47 18.74 21.22
CA GLU A 289 -2.85 17.62 20.37
C GLU A 289 -2.31 16.31 20.93
N GLN A 290 -3.14 15.27 20.82
CA GLN A 290 -2.79 13.92 21.17
C GLN A 290 -3.67 12.98 20.35
N PHE A 291 -3.13 11.82 19.98
CA PHE A 291 -3.93 10.72 19.45
C PHE A 291 -4.72 10.07 20.59
N SER A 292 -6.02 9.96 20.40
CA SER A 292 -6.92 9.20 21.27
C SER A 292 -6.65 7.69 21.16
N PRO A 293 -7.08 6.89 22.16
CA PRO A 293 -7.02 5.43 22.05
C PRO A 293 -7.78 4.86 20.85
N HIS A 294 -8.79 5.56 20.33
CA HIS A 294 -9.50 5.15 19.12
C HIS A 294 -8.65 5.39 17.87
N GLU A 295 -8.04 6.57 17.75
CA GLU A 295 -7.15 6.90 16.63
C GLU A 295 -5.96 5.95 16.57
N TRP A 296 -5.33 5.64 17.71
CA TRP A 296 -4.26 4.64 17.76
C TRP A 296 -4.70 3.26 17.24
N ARG A 297 -5.90 2.80 17.59
CA ARG A 297 -6.42 1.50 17.12
C ARG A 297 -6.83 1.49 15.65
N ALA A 298 -7.23 2.65 15.11
CA ALA A 298 -7.58 2.79 13.71
C ALA A 298 -6.35 2.97 12.81
N MET A 299 -5.23 3.41 13.39
CA MET A 299 -3.99 3.67 12.67
C MET A 299 -3.31 2.38 12.22
N THR A 300 -2.77 2.41 10.99
CA THR A 300 -1.89 1.35 10.49
C THR A 300 -0.46 1.88 10.41
N ILE A 301 0.45 1.25 11.14
CA ILE A 301 1.89 1.55 11.09
C ILE A 301 2.59 0.41 10.34
N PRO A 302 3.37 0.69 9.28
CA PRO A 302 4.02 -0.35 8.49
C PRO A 302 5.24 -0.93 9.22
N PHE A 303 5.06 -1.59 10.36
CA PHE A 303 6.15 -2.23 11.08
C PHE A 303 6.74 -3.41 10.30
N ALA A 304 8.06 -3.58 10.39
CA ALA A 304 8.73 -4.81 9.99
C ALA A 304 8.29 -5.97 10.92
N PRO A 305 8.47 -7.25 10.52
CA PRO A 305 8.04 -8.41 11.33
C PRO A 305 8.59 -8.46 12.76
N ASN A 306 9.75 -7.85 13.01
CA ASN A 306 10.38 -7.73 14.32
C ASN A 306 10.44 -6.27 14.81
N GLY A 307 9.48 -5.45 14.38
CA GLY A 307 9.38 -4.04 14.69
C GLY A 307 9.35 -3.73 16.18
N ARG A 308 9.86 -2.55 16.55
CA ARG A 308 9.93 -2.07 17.93
C ARG A 308 9.52 -0.61 18.02
N ALA A 309 9.02 -0.19 19.17
CA ALA A 309 8.68 1.20 19.46
C ALA A 309 9.31 1.69 20.77
N TYR A 310 9.79 2.93 20.78
CA TYR A 310 10.51 3.55 21.89
C TYR A 310 9.95 4.97 22.14
N PHE A 311 9.33 5.15 23.29
CA PHE A 311 8.70 6.41 23.68
C PHE A 311 9.53 7.16 24.71
N HIS A 312 10.28 8.14 24.21
CA HIS A 312 11.22 8.97 24.96
C HIS A 312 10.49 10.20 25.53
N ALA A 313 9.63 9.95 26.51
CA ALA A 313 8.89 10.97 27.24
C ALA A 313 8.57 10.51 28.68
N CYS A 314 8.16 11.44 29.53
CA CYS A 314 7.85 11.17 30.93
C CYS A 314 6.75 10.10 31.10
N ARG A 315 7.01 9.10 31.95
CA ARG A 315 6.00 8.12 32.43
C ARG A 315 5.30 7.29 31.35
N THR A 316 5.83 7.24 30.12
CA THR A 316 5.26 6.46 29.01
C THR A 316 5.23 4.96 29.27
N ALA A 317 6.12 4.43 30.14
CA ALA A 317 6.12 3.00 30.48
C ALA A 317 4.91 2.55 31.30
N ARG A 318 4.20 3.47 31.97
CA ARG A 318 3.17 3.09 32.95
C ARG A 318 1.91 2.51 32.32
N TRP A 319 1.47 3.12 31.23
CA TRP A 319 0.20 2.74 30.58
C TRP A 319 0.34 2.76 29.06
N PHE A 320 0.96 3.81 28.51
CA PHE A 320 0.98 4.01 27.07
C PHE A 320 1.82 2.96 26.31
N ALA A 321 3.02 2.63 26.79
CA ALA A 321 3.86 1.62 26.13
C ALA A 321 3.19 0.23 26.10
N PRO A 322 2.61 -0.29 27.22
CA PRO A 322 1.80 -1.50 27.19
C PRO A 322 0.60 -1.41 26.23
N PHE A 323 -0.17 -0.31 26.29
CA PHE A 323 -1.30 -0.09 25.39
C PHE A 323 -0.88 -0.13 23.91
N PHE A 324 0.21 0.54 23.55
CA PHE A 324 0.72 0.58 22.19
C PHE A 324 1.22 -0.80 21.72
N ALA A 325 1.88 -1.55 22.61
CA ALA A 325 2.28 -2.93 22.31
C ALA A 325 1.07 -3.82 22.00
N ASP A 326 -0.01 -3.69 22.77
CA ASP A 326 -1.25 -4.45 22.55
C ASP A 326 -1.94 -4.05 21.24
N VAL A 327 -1.93 -2.76 20.88
CA VAL A 327 -2.57 -2.28 19.64
C VAL A 327 -1.81 -2.74 18.39
N PHE A 328 -0.47 -2.65 18.39
CA PHE A 328 0.33 -2.85 17.18
C PHE A 328 1.08 -4.19 17.14
N GLY A 329 1.05 -4.98 18.22
CA GLY A 329 1.72 -6.28 18.28
C GLY A 329 3.25 -6.20 18.24
N VAL A 330 3.84 -5.08 18.69
CA VAL A 330 5.30 -4.83 18.66
C VAL A 330 5.88 -4.62 20.05
N ALA A 331 7.15 -5.01 20.22
CA ALA A 331 7.86 -4.75 21.47
C ALA A 331 8.00 -3.24 21.69
N THR A 332 7.49 -2.76 22.83
CA THR A 332 7.38 -1.33 23.11
C THR A 332 8.08 -0.96 24.42
N TYR A 333 8.84 0.12 24.39
CA TYR A 333 9.64 0.61 25.50
C TYR A 333 9.26 2.05 25.83
N GLY A 334 9.24 2.38 27.12
CA GLY A 334 9.00 3.73 27.60
C GLY A 334 9.76 4.01 28.89
N ASN A 335 9.59 5.21 29.44
CA ASN A 335 10.21 5.59 30.71
C ASN A 335 9.22 5.51 31.87
N HIS A 336 9.61 4.93 33.00
CA HIS A 336 8.78 4.86 34.22
C HIS A 336 8.71 6.20 34.96
N ASN A 337 9.81 6.95 34.89
CA ASN A 337 10.02 8.22 35.59
C ASN A 337 9.90 9.41 34.63
N TYR A 338 10.16 10.60 35.17
CA TYR A 338 10.32 11.80 34.35
C TYR A 338 11.59 11.70 33.51
N THR A 339 11.54 12.28 32.32
CA THR A 339 12.69 12.41 31.44
C THR A 339 13.28 13.81 31.51
N THR A 340 14.57 13.91 31.28
CA THR A 340 15.25 15.21 31.16
C THR A 340 16.31 15.15 30.08
N VAL A 341 16.69 16.32 29.57
CA VAL A 341 17.76 16.46 28.59
C VAL A 341 19.10 16.57 29.31
N SER A 342 20.10 15.84 28.83
CA SER A 342 21.43 15.82 29.40
C SER A 342 22.54 15.83 28.34
N THR A 343 23.73 16.33 28.71
CA THR A 343 24.95 16.21 27.90
C THR A 343 25.60 14.83 27.96
N ARG A 344 25.10 13.93 28.81
CA ARG A 344 25.55 12.54 28.94
C ARG A 344 24.38 11.57 28.78
N LYS A 345 24.67 10.39 28.23
CA LYS A 345 23.67 9.33 27.96
C LYS A 345 23.34 8.49 29.21
N ASP A 346 24.29 8.41 30.15
CA ASP A 346 24.26 7.49 31.30
C ASP A 346 23.79 8.12 32.61
N ARG A 347 23.87 9.45 32.73
CA ARG A 347 23.51 10.17 33.95
C ARG A 347 23.19 11.63 33.66
N PHE A 348 22.50 12.29 34.58
CA PHE A 348 22.26 13.72 34.45
C PHE A 348 23.57 14.53 34.51
N ALA A 349 23.72 15.39 33.52
CA ALA A 349 24.77 16.37 33.35
C ALA A 349 24.15 17.60 32.68
N TRP A 350 24.26 18.75 33.34
CA TRP A 350 23.61 19.99 32.95
C TRP A 350 24.07 20.50 31.58
N ALA A 351 23.13 20.97 30.76
CA ALA A 351 23.39 21.39 29.38
C ALA A 351 23.79 22.87 29.22
N GLY A 352 23.88 23.64 30.31
CA GLY A 352 24.19 25.07 30.23
C GLY A 352 22.94 25.93 30.06
N ARG A 353 23.13 27.24 29.90
CA ARG A 353 22.06 28.22 29.66
C ARG A 353 21.50 28.19 28.23
N GLN A 354 22.27 27.64 27.29
CA GLN A 354 21.90 27.50 25.87
C GLN A 354 22.01 26.03 25.45
N PRO A 355 21.12 25.15 25.95
CA PRO A 355 21.19 23.71 25.70
C PRO A 355 21.10 23.36 24.21
N ALA A 356 20.28 24.09 23.43
CA ALA A 356 20.15 23.88 21.99
C ALA A 356 21.42 24.16 21.17
N ALA A 357 22.40 24.89 21.73
CA ALA A 357 23.70 25.13 21.10
C ALA A 357 24.69 23.97 21.30
N ARG A 358 24.31 22.92 22.06
CA ARG A 358 25.19 21.77 22.29
C ARG A 358 25.27 20.88 21.05
N PRO A 359 26.45 20.30 20.75
CA PRO A 359 26.60 19.41 19.60
C PRO A 359 25.92 18.05 19.79
N LYS A 360 25.70 17.65 21.05
CA LYS A 360 25.03 16.41 21.42
C LYS A 360 24.23 16.59 22.71
N LEU A 361 23.04 16.04 22.70
CA LEU A 361 22.15 15.95 23.85
C LEU A 361 21.50 14.57 23.86
N TYR A 362 21.10 14.14 25.05
CA TYR A 362 20.47 12.84 25.28
C TYR A 362 19.22 13.06 26.11
N LEU A 363 18.16 12.31 25.80
CA LEU A 363 17.04 12.19 26.71
C LEU A 363 17.30 11.00 27.66
N ILE A 364 17.30 11.27 28.96
CA ILE A 364 17.52 10.26 29.99
C ILE A 364 16.34 10.21 30.97
N ALA A 365 16.07 9.04 31.54
CA ALA A 365 15.16 8.92 32.67
C ALA A 365 15.85 9.48 33.93
N ALA A 366 15.25 10.49 34.55
CA ALA A 366 15.68 10.99 35.85
C ALA A 366 15.10 10.10 36.96
N PRO A 367 15.92 9.54 37.87
CA PRO A 367 15.43 9.06 39.16
C PRO A 367 14.75 10.23 39.87
N GLY A 368 13.53 10.01 40.40
CA GLY A 368 12.59 11.06 40.75
C GLY A 368 13.14 12.22 41.58
N MET A 369 12.96 13.45 41.06
CA MET A 369 12.84 14.69 41.82
C MET A 369 11.75 15.51 41.14
N SER A 370 10.60 15.69 41.81
CA SER A 370 9.56 16.63 41.40
C SER A 370 10.12 18.04 41.57
N VAL A 371 10.46 18.73 40.48
CA VAL A 371 10.72 20.17 40.56
C VAL A 371 9.38 20.88 40.39
N LEU A 372 8.77 21.24 41.52
CA LEU A 372 7.81 22.33 41.57
C LEU A 372 8.57 23.61 41.23
N ILE A 373 8.27 24.23 40.10
CA ILE A 373 8.57 25.64 39.89
C ILE A 373 7.39 26.39 40.49
N ASP A 374 7.53 26.79 41.75
CA ASP A 374 6.70 27.84 42.34
C ASP A 374 7.59 29.05 42.59
N SER A 375 7.09 30.21 42.19
CA SER A 375 7.78 31.48 42.31
C SER A 375 7.80 31.93 43.76
N GLY A 376 8.89 31.65 44.49
CA GLY A 376 9.19 32.33 45.74
C GLY A 376 9.95 31.54 46.80
N ALA A 377 11.14 32.04 47.13
CA ALA A 377 11.87 31.92 48.40
C ALA A 377 12.42 30.54 48.88
N PHE A 378 13.76 30.48 48.94
CA PHE A 378 14.67 29.78 49.86
C PHE A 378 14.20 28.55 50.67
N SER A 379 14.94 27.43 50.57
CA SER A 379 16.08 27.11 51.45
C SER A 379 16.66 25.73 51.10
N LEU A 380 17.98 25.65 51.05
CA LEU A 380 18.73 24.39 51.04
C LEU A 380 18.55 23.67 52.37
N ASN A 381 18.32 22.36 52.34
CA ASN A 381 18.86 21.46 53.34
C ASN A 381 19.20 20.11 52.69
N LEU A 382 20.48 19.76 52.80
CA LEU A 382 21.04 18.45 52.47
C LEU A 382 20.69 17.47 53.60
N GLY A 383 20.22 16.28 53.21
CA GLY A 383 20.09 15.09 54.04
C GLY A 383 20.20 13.86 53.15
#